data_AF-A0A4V5UVV7-F1
#
_entry.id   AF-A0A4V5UVV7-F1
#
_cell.length_a   1.000
_cell.length_b   1.000
_cell.length_c   1.000
_cell.angle_alpha   90.00
_cell.angle_beta   90.00
_cell.angle_gamma   90.00
#
_symmetry.space_group_name_H-M   'P 1'
#
loop_
_entity.id
_entity.type
_entity.pdbx_description
1 polymer ?
#
loop_
_entity_poly.entity_id
_entity_poly.type
_entity_poly.pdbx_seq_one_letter_code
_entity_poly.pdbx_strand_id
1 'polypeptide(L)'
;MRSIWTGAIGFGLVNIPIKLYSAVQDSTLNLDMLDKKDKAHIHFKRVNENTGKEVDWDNIVKAYDYEGKYVELSDEDFENAMPEKTKHIEIFQFVKEAEIDSIFYETPYYVEPDKEGEKMYALLREALERTKMVGVGSFVLRNKEHLAVMKPYKNAIMLQSIRFQEEIRDTKELDIPQNEPVKAGELKMAMALIEQMEEPFNISAYRDTYTDKLMEVIKAKAEGTKLPKPKMQVVSEPTTDIMAQLKASLSKRKQAS
;
A
#
# COMPACT_ATOMS: atom_id res chain seq x y z
N MET A 1 11.12 14.33 -9.18
CA MET A 1 10.14 13.23 -9.30
C MET A 1 9.67 13.18 -10.75
N ARG A 2 9.41 12.00 -11.33
CA ARG A 2 8.86 11.88 -12.69
C ARG A 2 7.35 11.76 -12.60
N SER A 3 6.62 12.51 -13.43
CA SER A 3 5.16 12.37 -13.49
C SER A 3 4.80 11.00 -14.04
N ILE A 4 3.82 10.35 -13.41
CA ILE A 4 3.31 9.04 -13.80
C ILE A 4 2.02 9.13 -14.62
N TRP A 5 1.34 10.28 -14.58
CA TRP A 5 0.05 10.51 -15.22
C TRP A 5 -0.20 12.00 -15.43
N THR A 6 -0.86 12.35 -16.52
CA THR A 6 -1.23 13.73 -16.87
C THR A 6 -2.67 13.75 -17.35
N GLY A 7 -3.43 14.73 -16.87
CA GLY A 7 -4.85 14.84 -17.15
C GLY A 7 -5.44 16.06 -16.46
N ALA A 8 -6.70 16.00 -16.08
CA ALA A 8 -7.37 17.09 -15.38
C ALA A 8 -8.25 16.60 -14.22
N ILE A 9 -8.48 17.45 -13.23
CA ILE A 9 -9.50 17.25 -12.21
C ILE A 9 -10.79 17.90 -12.70
N GLY A 10 -11.85 17.09 -12.80
CA GLY A 10 -13.22 17.51 -13.07
C GLY A 10 -14.05 17.52 -11.80
N PHE A 11 -14.80 18.60 -11.56
CA PHE A 11 -15.93 18.59 -10.64
C PHE A 11 -16.98 19.61 -11.07
N GLY A 12 -18.17 19.14 -11.44
CA GLY A 12 -19.19 19.97 -12.08
C GLY A 12 -18.70 20.55 -13.41
N LEU A 13 -18.63 21.88 -13.52
CA LEU A 13 -18.14 22.59 -14.72
C LEU A 13 -16.66 23.01 -14.62
N VAL A 14 -15.99 22.69 -13.52
CA VAL A 14 -14.60 23.06 -13.29
C VAL A 14 -13.69 21.98 -13.85
N ASN A 15 -12.69 22.39 -14.62
CA ASN A 15 -11.66 21.53 -15.16
C ASN A 15 -10.27 22.09 -14.83
N ILE A 16 -9.42 21.33 -14.14
CA ILE A 16 -8.12 21.78 -13.65
C ILE A 16 -7.03 20.85 -14.23
N PRO A 17 -6.23 21.29 -15.21
CA PRO A 17 -5.11 20.50 -15.72
C PRO A 17 -4.08 20.21 -14.62
N ILE A 18 -3.64 18.95 -14.52
CA ILE A 18 -2.73 18.48 -13.48
C ILE A 18 -1.76 17.38 -13.96
N LYS A 19 -0.74 17.15 -13.16
CA LYS A 19 0.19 16.01 -13.22
C LYS A 19 0.17 15.26 -11.89
N LEU A 20 0.20 13.94 -11.95
CA LEU A 20 0.35 13.09 -10.77
C LEU A 20 1.78 12.59 -10.63
N TYR A 21 2.24 12.52 -9.39
CA TYR A 21 3.54 12.01 -8.98
C TYR A 21 3.35 11.02 -7.83
N SER A 22 4.08 9.91 -7.82
CA SER A 22 4.08 9.01 -6.65
C SER A 22 4.54 9.76 -5.40
N ALA A 23 3.77 9.69 -4.31
CA ALA A 23 4.16 10.25 -3.02
C ALA A 23 5.01 9.26 -2.19
N VAL A 24 5.23 8.06 -2.71
CA VAL A 24 6.10 7.03 -2.12
C VAL A 24 7.23 6.67 -3.07
N GLN A 25 8.36 6.28 -2.49
CA GLN A 25 9.49 5.68 -3.18
C GLN A 25 9.84 4.38 -2.47
N ASP A 26 10.09 3.33 -3.25
CA ASP A 26 10.57 2.06 -2.72
C ASP A 26 12.00 2.22 -2.16
N SER A 27 12.24 1.70 -0.97
CA SER A 27 13.52 1.71 -0.26
C SER A 27 14.29 0.39 -0.38
N THR A 28 13.77 -0.59 -1.12
CA THR A 28 14.39 -1.91 -1.28
C THR A 28 15.57 -1.89 -2.25
N LEU A 29 16.55 -2.77 -2.01
CA LEU A 29 17.66 -3.00 -2.92
C LEU A 29 17.20 -3.82 -4.12
N ASN A 30 17.46 -3.34 -5.32
CA ASN A 30 17.31 -4.14 -6.53
C ASN A 30 18.46 -5.16 -6.59
N LEU A 31 18.12 -6.45 -6.49
CA LEU A 31 19.07 -7.54 -6.57
C LEU A 31 18.96 -8.23 -7.93
N ASP A 32 20.10 -8.41 -8.60
CA ASP A 32 20.16 -9.20 -9.82
C ASP A 32 20.13 -10.69 -9.50
N MET A 33 19.43 -11.45 -10.35
CA MET A 33 19.45 -12.91 -10.31
C MET A 33 20.60 -13.42 -11.17
N LEU A 34 21.55 -14.10 -10.53
CA LEU A 34 22.70 -14.72 -11.19
C LEU A 34 22.66 -16.24 -11.02
N ASP A 35 23.08 -16.98 -12.06
CA ASP A 35 23.25 -18.42 -11.96
C ASP A 35 24.32 -18.77 -10.91
N LYS A 36 24.03 -19.79 -10.10
CA LYS A 36 24.89 -20.15 -8.97
C LYS A 36 26.26 -20.66 -9.41
N LYS A 37 26.35 -21.34 -10.55
CA LYS A 37 27.55 -22.03 -11.06
C LYS A 37 28.51 -21.05 -11.72
N ASP A 38 28.03 -20.21 -12.64
CA ASP A 38 28.88 -19.35 -13.48
C ASP A 38 28.73 -17.84 -13.23
N LYS A 39 27.76 -17.44 -12.40
CA LYS A 39 27.43 -16.04 -12.09
C LYS A 39 26.91 -15.23 -13.29
N ALA A 40 26.46 -15.89 -14.36
CA ALA A 40 25.80 -15.22 -15.47
C ALA A 40 24.41 -14.70 -15.07
N HIS A 41 23.96 -13.61 -15.69
CA HIS A 41 22.62 -13.07 -15.46
C HIS A 41 21.53 -14.02 -15.95
N ILE A 42 20.46 -14.13 -15.17
CA ILE A 42 19.29 -14.93 -15.52
C ILE A 42 18.34 -14.11 -16.38
N HIS A 43 17.90 -14.69 -17.50
CA HIS A 43 16.82 -14.17 -18.34
C HIS A 43 15.59 -15.08 -18.26
N PHE A 44 14.40 -14.48 -18.23
CA PHE A 44 13.14 -15.22 -18.29
C PHE A 44 12.71 -15.44 -19.73
N LYS A 45 12.29 -16.68 -20.02
CA LYS A 45 11.69 -17.08 -21.30
C LYS A 45 10.31 -17.66 -21.04
N ARG A 46 9.39 -17.41 -21.96
CA ARG A 46 8.04 -18.00 -21.95
C ARG A 46 8.09 -19.26 -22.77
N VAL A 47 7.66 -20.38 -22.20
CA VAL A 47 7.81 -21.70 -22.82
C VAL A 47 6.44 -22.37 -22.85
N ASN A 48 6.08 -22.92 -24.00
CA ASN A 48 4.85 -23.69 -24.16
C ASN A 48 4.97 -25.02 -23.41
N GLU A 49 4.02 -25.30 -22.52
CA GLU A 49 4.06 -26.46 -21.62
C GLU A 49 4.14 -27.80 -22.36
N ASN A 50 3.39 -27.96 -23.45
CA ASN A 50 3.30 -29.22 -24.18
C ASN A 50 4.51 -29.47 -25.08
N THR A 51 5.06 -28.42 -25.69
CA THR A 51 6.13 -28.55 -26.69
C THR A 51 7.52 -28.27 -26.13
N GLY A 52 7.63 -27.62 -24.97
CA GLY A 52 8.89 -27.18 -24.37
C GLY A 52 9.62 -26.09 -25.17
N LYS A 53 8.97 -25.50 -26.20
CA LYS A 53 9.56 -24.46 -27.05
C LYS A 53 9.25 -23.08 -26.50
N GLU A 54 10.21 -22.17 -26.69
CA GLU A 54 10.02 -20.75 -26.40
C GLU A 54 8.91 -20.17 -27.29
N VAL A 55 8.09 -19.30 -26.70
CA VAL A 55 6.97 -18.63 -27.37
C VAL A 55 7.22 -17.13 -27.33
N ASP A 56 7.29 -16.55 -28.52
CA ASP A 56 7.33 -15.09 -28.68
C ASP A 56 6.03 -14.45 -28.20
N TRP A 57 6.12 -13.21 -27.71
CA TRP A 57 4.99 -12.49 -27.13
C TRP A 57 3.81 -12.36 -28.10
N ASP A 58 4.08 -12.12 -29.38
CA ASP A 58 3.07 -11.97 -30.43
C ASP A 58 2.28 -13.27 -30.70
N ASN A 59 2.80 -14.42 -30.23
CA ASN A 59 2.15 -15.73 -30.35
C ASN A 59 1.43 -16.14 -29.05
N ILE A 60 1.29 -15.23 -28.06
CA ILE A 60 0.63 -15.50 -26.79
C ILE A 60 -0.73 -14.79 -26.78
N VAL A 61 -1.79 -15.59 -26.72
CA VAL A 61 -3.16 -15.10 -26.55
C VAL A 61 -3.55 -15.12 -25.06
N LYS A 62 -4.43 -14.21 -24.66
CA LYS A 62 -5.02 -14.20 -23.31
C LYS A 62 -6.36 -14.91 -23.38
N ALA A 63 -6.63 -15.82 -22.44
CA ALA A 63 -7.91 -16.49 -22.34
C ALA A 63 -8.38 -16.55 -20.89
N TYR A 64 -9.69 -16.57 -20.69
CA TYR A 64 -10.34 -16.76 -19.39
C TYR A 64 -11.13 -18.07 -19.39
N ASP A 65 -11.03 -18.84 -18.30
CA ASP A 65 -11.86 -20.04 -18.13
C ASP A 65 -13.26 -19.64 -17.67
N TYR A 66 -14.22 -19.68 -18.61
CA TYR A 66 -15.62 -19.41 -18.35
C TYR A 66 -16.41 -20.72 -18.45
N GLU A 67 -16.93 -21.18 -17.32
CA GLU A 67 -17.73 -22.42 -17.23
C GLU A 67 -17.02 -23.67 -17.81
N GLY A 68 -15.69 -23.77 -17.61
CA GLY A 68 -14.89 -24.91 -18.08
C GLY A 68 -14.49 -24.82 -19.56
N LYS A 69 -14.68 -23.65 -20.20
CA LYS A 69 -14.25 -23.36 -21.57
C LYS A 69 -13.37 -22.12 -21.57
N TYR A 70 -12.19 -22.24 -22.18
CA TYR A 70 -11.33 -21.10 -22.41
C TYR A 70 -11.90 -20.21 -23.51
N VAL A 71 -12.25 -18.99 -23.14
CA VAL A 71 -12.64 -17.93 -24.06
C VAL A 71 -11.42 -17.06 -24.31
N GLU A 72 -10.93 -17.06 -25.54
CA GLU A 72 -9.85 -16.18 -25.97
C GLU A 72 -10.33 -14.74 -26.04
N LEU A 73 -9.50 -13.81 -25.58
CA LEU A 73 -9.76 -12.38 -25.56
C LEU A 73 -8.81 -11.70 -26.54
N SER A 74 -9.37 -11.05 -27.55
CA SER A 74 -8.65 -10.19 -28.47
C SER A 74 -8.30 -8.85 -27.83
N ASP A 75 -7.36 -8.11 -28.41
CA ASP A 75 -7.06 -6.75 -27.97
C ASP A 75 -8.30 -5.83 -28.06
N GLU A 76 -9.18 -6.04 -29.03
CA GLU A 76 -10.45 -5.31 -29.18
C GLU A 76 -11.41 -5.57 -28.01
N ASP A 77 -11.46 -6.81 -27.49
CA ASP A 77 -12.28 -7.13 -26.30
C ASP A 77 -11.79 -6.36 -25.07
N PHE A 78 -10.47 -6.25 -24.90
CA PHE A 78 -9.90 -5.43 -23.84
C PHE A 78 -10.20 -3.95 -24.05
N GLU A 79 -10.12 -3.45 -25.28
CA GLU A 79 -10.44 -2.05 -25.60
C GLU A 79 -11.91 -1.71 -25.35
N ASN A 80 -12.82 -2.62 -25.70
CA ASN A 80 -14.25 -2.46 -25.45
C ASN A 80 -14.60 -2.53 -23.96
N ALA A 81 -13.85 -3.30 -23.17
CA ALA A 81 -14.00 -3.40 -21.72
C ALA A 81 -13.28 -2.27 -20.95
N MET A 82 -12.42 -1.50 -21.60
CA MET A 82 -11.75 -0.38 -20.96
C MET A 82 -12.77 0.68 -20.56
N PRO A 83 -12.71 1.21 -19.32
CA PRO A 83 -13.45 2.43 -18.98
C PRO A 83 -13.02 3.53 -19.96
N GLU A 84 -13.95 4.42 -20.32
CA GLU A 84 -13.64 5.53 -21.23
C GLU A 84 -12.32 6.16 -20.82
N LYS A 85 -11.35 6.23 -21.75
CA LYS A 85 -10.00 6.77 -21.51
C LYS A 85 -10.06 8.28 -21.32
N THR A 86 -10.86 8.76 -20.37
CA THR A 86 -10.86 10.13 -19.94
C THR A 86 -9.59 10.31 -19.12
N LYS A 87 -8.72 11.21 -19.54
CA LYS A 87 -7.57 11.66 -18.72
C LYS A 87 -8.08 12.60 -17.64
N HIS A 88 -9.11 12.17 -16.91
CA HIS A 88 -9.84 12.96 -15.96
C HIS A 88 -9.92 12.21 -14.64
N ILE A 89 -9.78 12.97 -13.56
CA ILE A 89 -10.17 12.57 -12.22
C ILE A 89 -11.51 13.25 -11.98
N GLU A 90 -12.59 12.48 -11.98
CA GLU A 90 -13.93 13.02 -11.79
C GLU A 90 -14.30 12.95 -10.30
N ILE A 91 -14.51 14.10 -9.66
CA ILE A 91 -15.02 14.15 -8.29
C ILE A 91 -16.54 14.14 -8.34
N PHE A 92 -17.15 13.07 -7.82
CA PHE A 92 -18.61 12.95 -7.76
C PHE A 92 -19.19 13.29 -6.38
N GLN A 93 -18.40 13.30 -5.31
CA GLN A 93 -18.89 13.66 -3.98
C GLN A 93 -17.81 14.26 -3.07
N PHE A 94 -18.23 14.98 -2.03
CA PHE A 94 -17.37 15.42 -0.93
C PHE A 94 -17.88 14.86 0.39
N VAL A 95 -17.00 14.22 1.17
CA VAL A 95 -17.33 13.56 2.45
C VAL A 95 -16.32 13.96 3.53
N LYS A 96 -16.60 13.67 4.80
CA LYS A 96 -15.58 13.81 5.84
C LYS A 96 -14.60 12.65 5.74
N GLU A 97 -13.32 12.93 5.93
CA GLU A 97 -12.27 11.90 5.88
C GLU A 97 -12.53 10.75 6.87
N ALA A 98 -13.10 11.05 8.04
CA ALA A 98 -13.43 10.07 9.07
C ALA A 98 -14.53 9.07 8.67
N GLU A 99 -15.26 9.31 7.57
CA GLU A 99 -16.25 8.37 7.04
C GLU A 99 -15.59 7.27 6.18
N ILE A 100 -14.33 7.45 5.80
CA ILE A 100 -13.57 6.51 4.97
C ILE A 100 -12.69 5.66 5.89
N ASP A 101 -13.02 4.38 6.01
CA ASP A 101 -12.22 3.44 6.80
C ASP A 101 -10.79 3.32 6.23
N SER A 102 -9.82 3.25 7.14
CA SER A 102 -8.40 3.02 6.83
C SER A 102 -8.14 1.85 5.88
N ILE A 103 -8.98 0.80 5.92
CA ILE A 103 -8.83 -0.41 5.10
C ILE A 103 -8.94 -0.14 3.59
N PHE A 104 -9.64 0.94 3.20
CA PHE A 104 -9.78 1.29 1.80
C PHE A 104 -8.52 1.95 1.23
N TYR A 105 -7.68 2.59 2.05
CA TYR A 105 -6.55 3.36 1.52
C TYR A 105 -5.45 2.49 0.93
N GLU A 106 -4.90 2.96 -0.21
CA GLU A 106 -3.80 2.32 -0.90
C GLU A 106 -2.62 3.29 -1.14
N THR A 107 -2.42 3.74 -2.38
CA THR A 107 -1.22 4.43 -2.82
C THR A 107 -1.47 5.93 -2.84
N PRO A 108 -0.64 6.74 -2.16
CA PRO A 108 -0.73 8.19 -2.23
C PRO A 108 0.05 8.75 -3.42
N TYR A 109 -0.50 9.82 -4.00
CA TYR A 109 0.04 10.59 -5.11
C TYR A 109 -0.03 12.08 -4.80
N TYR A 110 1.00 12.84 -5.21
CA TYR A 110 0.96 14.29 -5.20
C TYR A 110 0.38 14.81 -6.51
N VAL A 111 -0.51 15.80 -6.39
CA VAL A 111 -1.12 16.50 -7.50
C VAL A 111 -0.43 17.84 -7.70
N GLU A 112 0.13 18.06 -8.88
CA GLU A 112 0.71 19.34 -9.31
C GLU A 112 -0.19 19.96 -10.39
N PRO A 113 -0.63 21.22 -10.26
CA PRO A 113 -1.36 21.89 -11.33
C PRO A 113 -0.44 22.21 -12.50
N ASP A 114 -0.98 22.16 -13.72
CA ASP A 114 -0.33 22.83 -14.83
C ASP A 114 -0.52 24.35 -14.73
N LYS A 115 0.28 25.12 -15.49
CA LYS A 115 0.30 26.60 -15.42
C LYS A 115 -1.08 27.24 -15.59
N GLU A 116 -1.92 26.66 -16.44
CA GLU A 116 -3.27 27.16 -16.73
C GLU A 116 -4.27 26.87 -15.59
N GLY A 117 -3.97 25.94 -14.70
CA GLY A 117 -4.86 25.47 -13.62
C GLY A 117 -4.56 26.03 -12.23
N GLU A 118 -3.46 26.77 -12.04
CA GLU A 118 -2.94 27.15 -10.71
C GLU A 118 -3.98 27.85 -9.81
N LYS A 119 -4.73 28.81 -10.36
CA LYS A 119 -5.74 29.57 -9.60
C LYS A 119 -6.88 28.67 -9.13
N MET A 120 -7.39 27.80 -10.00
CA MET A 120 -8.48 26.89 -9.67
C MET A 120 -8.02 25.78 -8.73
N TYR A 121 -6.80 25.29 -8.90
CA TYR A 121 -6.17 24.35 -7.98
C TYR A 121 -6.03 24.93 -6.58
N ALA A 122 -5.53 26.17 -6.45
CA ALA A 122 -5.40 26.84 -5.17
C ALA A 122 -6.76 27.04 -4.49
N LEU A 123 -7.79 27.41 -5.28
CA LEU A 123 -9.16 27.55 -4.79
C LEU A 123 -9.71 26.21 -4.27
N LEU A 124 -9.52 25.11 -5.00
CA LEU A 124 -9.95 23.78 -4.58
C LEU A 124 -9.24 23.35 -3.30
N ARG A 125 -7.90 23.51 -3.23
CA ARG A 125 -7.10 23.17 -2.05
C ARG A 125 -7.59 23.92 -0.81
N GLU A 126 -7.78 25.24 -0.93
CA GLU A 126 -8.27 26.10 0.16
C GLU A 126 -9.70 25.74 0.57
N ALA A 127 -10.57 25.42 -0.39
CA ALA A 127 -11.94 25.01 -0.11
C ALA A 127 -11.98 23.69 0.68
N LEU A 128 -11.20 22.69 0.28
CA LEU A 128 -11.09 21.43 1.01
C LEU A 128 -10.53 21.64 2.43
N GLU A 129 -9.51 22.49 2.58
CA GLU A 129 -8.87 22.79 3.86
C GLU A 129 -9.85 23.46 4.85
N ARG A 130 -10.62 24.45 4.38
CA ARG A 130 -11.61 25.15 5.22
C ARG A 130 -12.81 24.30 5.56
N THR A 131 -13.30 23.49 4.62
CA THR A 131 -14.48 22.65 4.83
C THR A 131 -14.16 21.37 5.60
N LYS A 132 -12.88 20.98 5.70
CA LYS A 132 -12.43 19.70 6.25
C LYS A 132 -13.07 18.49 5.56
N MET A 133 -13.39 18.67 4.28
CA MET A 133 -13.93 17.63 3.41
C MET A 133 -12.83 17.08 2.53
N VAL A 134 -13.05 15.88 2.02
CA VAL A 134 -12.24 15.26 0.97
C VAL A 134 -13.11 14.99 -0.24
N GLY A 135 -12.56 15.17 -1.44
CA GLY A 135 -13.25 14.82 -2.68
C GLY A 135 -13.10 13.33 -2.95
N VAL A 136 -14.20 12.63 -3.17
CA VAL A 136 -14.18 11.23 -3.64
C VAL A 136 -14.52 11.23 -5.12
N GLY A 137 -13.72 10.49 -5.87
CA GLY A 137 -13.78 10.44 -7.31
C GLY A 137 -13.27 9.13 -7.88
N SER A 138 -13.25 9.03 -9.20
CA SER A 138 -12.55 7.96 -9.90
C SER A 138 -11.63 8.51 -10.98
N PHE A 139 -10.65 7.70 -11.37
CA PHE A 139 -9.71 8.03 -12.42
C PHE A 139 -9.15 6.76 -13.07
N VAL A 140 -8.72 6.86 -14.33
CA VAL A 140 -8.11 5.74 -15.04
C VAL A 140 -6.59 5.86 -15.00
N LEU A 141 -5.93 4.85 -14.45
CA LEU A 141 -4.47 4.71 -14.44
C LEU A 141 -4.07 3.36 -15.03
N ARG A 142 -3.19 3.39 -16.05
CA ARG A 142 -2.68 2.17 -16.72
C ARG A 142 -3.81 1.18 -17.09
N ASN A 143 -4.89 1.70 -17.65
CA ASN A 143 -6.04 0.93 -18.16
C ASN A 143 -6.94 0.30 -17.09
N LYS A 144 -6.83 0.74 -15.82
CA LYS A 144 -7.75 0.36 -14.76
C LYS A 144 -8.38 1.61 -14.16
N GLU A 145 -9.69 1.54 -13.92
CA GLU A 145 -10.36 2.53 -13.08
C GLU A 145 -9.98 2.31 -11.62
N HIS A 146 -9.74 3.40 -10.92
CA HIS A 146 -9.45 3.44 -9.50
C HIS A 146 -10.38 4.44 -8.85
N LEU A 147 -10.88 4.10 -7.65
CA LEU A 147 -11.43 5.11 -6.75
C LEU A 147 -10.31 5.93 -6.13
N ALA A 148 -10.62 7.18 -5.83
CA ALA A 148 -9.67 8.14 -5.30
C ALA A 148 -10.30 9.02 -4.23
N VAL A 149 -9.46 9.40 -3.26
CA VAL A 149 -9.74 10.43 -2.27
C VAL A 149 -8.74 11.55 -2.46
N MET A 150 -9.23 12.76 -2.68
CA MET A 150 -8.42 13.96 -2.81
C MET A 150 -8.57 14.84 -1.59
N LYS A 151 -7.45 15.18 -0.97
CA LYS A 151 -7.40 15.96 0.26
C LYS A 151 -6.25 16.95 0.27
N PRO A 152 -6.36 18.06 0.99
CA PRO A 152 -5.25 18.99 1.17
C PRO A 152 -4.16 18.29 1.99
N TYR A 153 -2.91 18.42 1.54
CA TYR A 153 -1.76 17.88 2.24
C TYR A 153 -0.59 18.85 2.13
N LYS A 154 -0.25 19.48 3.25
CA LYS A 154 0.74 20.57 3.31
C LYS A 154 0.38 21.65 2.27
N ASN A 155 1.30 21.98 1.37
CA ASN A 155 1.11 22.97 0.31
C ASN A 155 0.52 22.40 -1.00
N ALA A 156 0.09 21.13 -1.02
CA ALA A 156 -0.42 20.45 -2.21
C ALA A 156 -1.80 19.80 -1.95
N ILE A 157 -2.38 19.24 -2.99
CA ILE A 157 -3.45 18.24 -2.93
C ILE A 157 -2.79 16.87 -3.05
N MET A 158 -3.16 15.97 -2.15
CA MET A 158 -2.83 14.55 -2.23
C MET A 158 -4.03 13.80 -2.78
N LEU A 159 -3.79 12.96 -3.79
CA LEU A 159 -4.73 11.96 -4.25
C LEU A 159 -4.31 10.62 -3.67
N GLN A 160 -5.18 9.95 -2.92
CA GLN A 160 -4.96 8.57 -2.48
C GLN A 160 -5.87 7.65 -3.26
N SER A 161 -5.31 6.64 -3.93
CA SER A 161 -6.14 5.57 -4.47
C SER A 161 -6.77 4.79 -3.31
N ILE A 162 -8.03 4.41 -3.48
CA ILE A 162 -8.75 3.59 -2.51
C ILE A 162 -9.35 2.36 -3.20
N ARG A 163 -9.55 1.31 -2.42
CA ARG A 163 -10.15 0.04 -2.85
C ARG A 163 -11.65 0.18 -3.03
N PHE A 164 -12.19 -0.63 -3.93
CA PHE A 164 -13.61 -0.91 -3.99
C PHE A 164 -14.02 -1.86 -2.85
N GLN A 165 -15.30 -1.86 -2.48
CA GLN A 165 -15.81 -2.66 -1.37
C GLN A 165 -15.64 -4.17 -1.62
N GLU A 166 -15.80 -4.60 -2.86
CA GLU A 166 -15.67 -5.98 -3.32
C GLU A 166 -14.23 -6.54 -3.20
N GLU A 167 -13.23 -5.67 -3.06
CA GLU A 167 -11.84 -6.07 -2.84
C GLU A 167 -11.56 -6.40 -1.36
N ILE A 168 -12.49 -6.07 -0.46
CA ILE A 168 -12.35 -6.28 0.97
C ILE A 168 -12.99 -7.62 1.38
N ARG A 169 -12.18 -8.50 1.98
CA ARG A 169 -12.67 -9.79 2.49
C ARG A 169 -13.50 -9.62 3.76
N ASP A 170 -14.56 -10.41 3.92
CA ASP A 170 -15.40 -10.39 5.11
C ASP A 170 -14.73 -11.10 6.28
N THR A 171 -14.72 -10.46 7.45
CA THR A 171 -14.25 -11.05 8.71
C THR A 171 -15.00 -12.32 9.13
N LYS A 172 -16.20 -12.58 8.60
CA LYS A 172 -16.97 -13.83 8.84
C LYS A 172 -16.25 -15.09 8.33
N GLU A 173 -15.28 -14.97 7.44
CA GLU A 173 -14.44 -16.09 7.02
C GLU A 173 -13.41 -16.50 8.09
N LEU A 174 -13.28 -15.72 9.17
CA LEU A 174 -12.32 -15.95 10.24
C LEU A 174 -12.99 -16.57 11.47
N ASP A 175 -12.27 -17.48 12.13
CA ASP A 175 -12.67 -18.06 13.42
C ASP A 175 -12.30 -17.10 14.57
N ILE A 176 -13.08 -16.02 14.72
CA ILE A 176 -12.89 -15.00 15.75
C ILE A 176 -13.81 -15.30 16.95
N PRO A 177 -13.28 -15.38 18.18
CA PRO A 177 -14.11 -15.54 19.37
C PRO A 177 -15.03 -14.33 19.56
N GLN A 178 -16.36 -14.55 19.50
CA GLN A 178 -17.32 -13.45 19.58
C GLN A 178 -17.82 -13.13 21.00
N ASN A 179 -17.79 -14.10 21.92
CA ASN A 179 -18.46 -13.98 23.22
C ASN A 179 -17.64 -14.53 24.39
N GLU A 180 -16.31 -14.43 24.33
CA GLU A 180 -15.46 -14.84 25.45
C GLU A 180 -15.63 -13.89 26.65
N PRO A 181 -15.92 -14.39 27.87
CA PRO A 181 -16.14 -13.54 29.04
C PRO A 181 -14.84 -12.87 29.49
N VAL A 182 -14.80 -11.55 29.43
CA VAL A 182 -13.66 -10.75 29.89
C VAL A 182 -13.80 -10.45 31.38
N LYS A 183 -12.86 -10.90 32.21
CA LYS A 183 -12.87 -10.60 33.66
C LYS A 183 -12.48 -9.14 33.90
N ALA A 184 -13.28 -8.41 34.67
CA ALA A 184 -13.06 -6.99 34.95
C ALA A 184 -11.65 -6.67 35.53
N GLY A 185 -11.11 -7.56 36.39
CA GLY A 185 -9.77 -7.39 36.96
C GLY A 185 -8.64 -7.52 35.95
N GLU A 186 -8.78 -8.44 34.99
CA GLU A 186 -7.82 -8.64 33.88
C GLU A 186 -7.90 -7.47 32.90
N LEU A 187 -9.13 -7.05 32.54
CA LEU A 187 -9.37 -5.89 31.67
C LEU A 187 -8.75 -4.61 32.24
N LYS A 188 -8.99 -4.31 33.52
CA LYS A 188 -8.43 -3.13 34.18
C LYS A 188 -6.90 -3.11 34.12
N MET A 189 -6.27 -4.27 34.27
CA MET A 189 -4.81 -4.37 34.23
C MET A 189 -4.27 -4.26 32.80
N ALA A 190 -4.96 -4.84 31.82
CA ALA A 190 -4.63 -4.66 30.41
C ALA A 190 -4.73 -3.19 30.00
N MET A 191 -5.79 -2.48 30.42
CA MET A 191 -5.94 -1.03 30.19
C MET A 191 -4.78 -0.22 30.82
N ALA A 192 -4.42 -0.51 32.08
CA ALA A 192 -3.29 0.16 32.73
C ALA A 192 -1.95 -0.10 32.01
N LEU A 193 -1.78 -1.29 31.42
CA LEU A 193 -0.59 -1.60 30.62
C LEU A 193 -0.57 -0.82 29.31
N ILE A 194 -1.73 -0.67 28.65
CA ILE A 194 -1.87 0.17 27.45
C ILE A 194 -1.53 1.62 27.77
N GLU A 195 -2.11 2.18 28.84
CA GLU A 195 -1.83 3.55 29.29
C GLU A 195 -0.34 3.77 29.61
N GLN A 196 0.33 2.79 30.24
CA GLN A 196 1.76 2.86 30.51
C GLN A 196 2.62 2.77 29.23
N MET A 197 2.09 2.17 28.16
CA MET A 197 2.77 2.03 26.86
C MET A 197 2.38 3.11 25.86
N GLU A 198 1.48 4.02 26.22
CA GLU A 198 1.04 5.11 25.36
C GLU A 198 2.17 6.14 25.20
N GLU A 199 2.61 6.34 23.97
CA GLU A 199 3.64 7.31 23.60
C GLU A 199 3.22 8.03 22.31
N PRO A 200 3.59 9.32 22.11
CA PRO A 200 3.30 10.02 20.87
C PRO A 200 3.88 9.31 19.65
N PHE A 201 3.04 9.09 18.63
CA PHE A 201 3.50 8.44 17.40
C PHE A 201 4.49 9.33 16.64
N ASN A 202 5.72 8.85 16.44
CA ASN A 202 6.74 9.49 15.64
C ASN A 202 7.28 8.53 14.57
N ILE A 203 6.85 8.70 13.32
CA ILE A 203 7.29 7.86 12.20
C ILE A 203 8.81 7.85 12.01
N SER A 204 9.50 8.95 12.37
CA SER A 204 10.96 9.08 12.20
C SER A 204 11.77 8.20 13.15
N ALA A 205 11.14 7.68 14.22
CA ALA A 205 11.76 6.72 15.13
C ALA A 205 11.86 5.31 14.52
N TYR A 206 11.09 5.03 13.47
CA TYR A 206 11.07 3.76 12.77
C TYR A 206 11.93 3.86 11.51
N ARG A 207 12.83 2.90 11.32
CA ARG A 207 13.65 2.78 10.11
C ARG A 207 13.64 1.34 9.63
N ASP A 208 13.59 1.16 8.32
CA ASP A 208 13.84 -0.14 7.71
C ASP A 208 15.30 -0.53 7.92
N THR A 209 15.56 -1.30 8.97
CA THR A 209 16.92 -1.78 9.28
C THR A 209 17.34 -2.94 8.39
N TYR A 210 16.43 -3.53 7.59
CA TYR A 210 16.76 -4.69 6.78
C TYR A 210 17.72 -4.31 5.65
N THR A 211 17.39 -3.26 4.89
CA THR A 211 18.24 -2.77 3.80
C THR A 211 19.63 -2.37 4.29
N ASP A 212 19.71 -1.64 5.40
CA ASP A 212 20.99 -1.24 6.00
C ASP A 212 21.83 -2.46 6.44
N LYS A 213 21.22 -3.41 7.17
CA LYS A 213 21.89 -4.65 7.60
C LYS A 213 22.30 -5.50 6.41
N LEU A 214 21.47 -5.57 5.36
CA LEU A 214 21.79 -6.30 4.15
C LEU A 214 22.97 -5.65 3.42
N MET A 215 23.04 -4.31 3.37
CA MET A 215 24.19 -3.58 2.84
C MET A 215 25.46 -3.83 3.64
N GLU A 216 25.39 -3.92 4.96
CA GLU A 216 26.53 -4.31 5.80
C GLU A 216 27.01 -5.73 5.46
N VAL A 217 26.08 -6.68 5.29
CA VAL A 217 26.40 -8.04 4.86
C VAL A 217 27.05 -8.06 3.48
N ILE A 218 26.55 -7.25 2.54
CA ILE A 218 27.12 -7.13 1.18
C ILE A 218 28.55 -6.58 1.26
N LYS A 219 28.79 -5.50 2.00
CA LYS A 219 30.13 -4.90 2.18
C LYS A 219 31.10 -5.87 2.84
N ALA A 220 30.71 -6.50 3.94
CA ALA A 220 31.55 -7.48 4.63
C ALA A 220 31.90 -8.66 3.71
N LYS A 221 30.93 -9.17 2.93
CA LYS A 221 31.19 -10.23 1.93
C LYS A 221 32.12 -9.77 0.82
N ALA A 222 31.98 -8.54 0.33
CA ALA A 222 32.85 -7.97 -0.70
C ALA A 222 34.31 -7.82 -0.20
N GLU A 223 34.49 -7.52 1.08
CA GLU A 223 35.79 -7.42 1.76
C GLU A 223 36.33 -8.77 2.24
N GLY A 224 35.62 -9.87 2.01
CA GLY A 224 36.02 -11.24 2.42
C GLY A 224 35.80 -11.56 3.90
N THR A 225 35.11 -10.69 4.65
CA THR A 225 34.83 -10.86 6.08
C THR A 225 33.50 -11.57 6.31
N LYS A 226 33.46 -12.52 7.25
CA LYS A 226 32.23 -13.21 7.68
C LYS A 226 31.63 -12.53 8.90
N LEU A 227 30.40 -12.03 8.77
CA LEU A 227 29.62 -11.55 9.91
C LEU A 227 29.12 -12.74 10.77
N PRO A 228 29.05 -12.59 12.10
CA PRO A 228 28.50 -13.61 12.98
C PRO A 228 27.02 -13.85 12.67
N LYS A 229 26.58 -15.12 12.74
CA LYS A 229 25.17 -15.45 12.59
C LYS A 229 24.37 -14.84 13.76
N PRO A 230 23.23 -14.19 13.50
CA PRO A 230 22.36 -13.74 14.57
C PRO A 230 21.95 -14.95 15.42
N LYS A 231 22.11 -14.83 16.75
CA LYS A 231 21.67 -15.85 17.70
C LYS A 231 20.15 -15.77 17.82
N MET A 232 19.47 -16.89 17.64
CA MET A 232 18.04 -16.98 17.89
C MET A 232 17.81 -16.83 19.41
N GLN A 233 17.13 -15.77 19.82
CA GLN A 233 16.71 -15.63 21.20
C GLN A 233 15.43 -16.45 21.39
N VAL A 234 15.50 -17.48 22.23
CA VAL A 234 14.31 -18.20 22.68
C VAL A 234 13.62 -17.31 23.71
N VAL A 235 12.48 -16.73 23.35
CA VAL A 235 11.61 -16.03 24.30
C VAL A 235 10.95 -17.09 25.19
N SER A 236 11.00 -16.90 26.51
CA SER A 236 10.57 -17.86 27.54
C SER A 236 9.12 -18.33 27.39
N GLU A 237 8.84 -19.55 27.90
CA GLU A 237 7.54 -20.24 27.84
C GLU A 237 6.36 -19.41 28.34
N PRO A 238 5.17 -19.52 27.69
CA PRO A 238 3.95 -18.87 28.13
C PRO A 238 3.43 -19.49 29.43
N THR A 239 3.43 -18.74 30.51
CA THR A 239 2.65 -19.05 31.72
C THR A 239 1.15 -19.00 31.42
N THR A 240 0.35 -19.93 31.96
CA THR A 240 -1.11 -20.00 31.77
C THR A 240 -1.91 -18.95 32.55
N ASP A 241 -1.27 -18.14 33.40
CA ASP A 241 -1.92 -17.10 34.21
C ASP A 241 -1.74 -15.70 33.60
N ILE A 242 -2.80 -15.23 32.93
CA ILE A 242 -2.89 -13.90 32.31
C ILE A 242 -2.66 -12.79 33.35
N MET A 243 -3.17 -12.94 34.57
CA MET A 243 -3.04 -11.90 35.59
C MET A 243 -1.59 -11.79 36.10
N ALA A 244 -0.88 -12.91 36.22
CA ALA A 244 0.54 -12.90 36.54
C ALA A 244 1.38 -12.24 35.41
N GLN A 245 1.06 -12.53 34.16
CA GLN A 245 1.74 -11.93 32.99
C GLN A 245 1.54 -10.42 32.93
N LEU A 246 0.32 -9.93 33.09
CA LEU A 246 0.02 -8.50 33.05
C LEU A 246 0.74 -7.74 34.18
N LYS A 247 0.78 -8.31 35.40
CA LYS A 247 1.56 -7.74 36.52
C LYS A 247 3.06 -7.70 36.21
N ALA A 248 3.61 -8.77 35.63
CA ALA A 248 5.02 -8.85 35.27
C ALA A 248 5.40 -7.80 34.21
N SER A 249 4.56 -7.59 33.20
CA SER A 249 4.76 -6.58 32.16
C SER A 249 4.78 -5.16 32.73
N LEU A 250 3.83 -4.82 33.61
CA LEU A 250 3.78 -3.51 34.30
C LEU A 250 5.03 -3.27 35.17
N SER A 251 5.49 -4.31 35.87
CA SER A 251 6.62 -4.22 36.82
C SER A 251 7.97 -4.09 36.11
N LYS A 252 8.21 -4.86 35.04
CA LYS A 252 9.47 -4.79 34.27
C LYS A 252 9.71 -3.42 33.65
N ARG A 253 8.67 -2.75 33.17
CA ARG A 253 8.81 -1.45 32.49
C ARG A 253 8.98 -0.28 33.46
N LYS A 254 8.40 -0.35 34.67
CA LYS A 254 8.69 0.61 35.76
C LYS A 254 10.16 0.62 36.20
N GLN A 255 10.92 -0.45 35.94
CA GLN A 255 12.36 -0.54 36.24
C GLN A 255 13.25 -0.12 35.05
N ALA A 256 12.67 0.03 33.85
CA ALA A 256 13.39 0.38 32.62
C ALA A 256 13.17 1.84 32.17
N SER A 257 12.30 2.58 32.87
CA SER A 257 12.12 4.04 32.77
C SER A 257 12.94 4.74 33.84
#